data_AF-A0A2M8QPA4-F1
#
_entry.id   AF-A0A2M8QPA4-F1
#
_cell.length_a   1.000
_cell.length_b   1.000
_cell.length_c   1.000
_cell.angle_alpha   90.00
_cell.angle_beta   90.00
_cell.angle_gamma   90.00
#
_symmetry.space_group_name_H-M   'P 1'
#
loop_
_entity.id
_entity.type
_entity.pdbx_description
1 polymer ?
#
loop_
_entity_poly.entity_id
_entity_poly.type
_entity_poly.pdbx_seq_one_letter_code
_entity_poly.pdbx_strand_id
1 'polypeptide(L)'
;MAQDSMMQQGDPSQMSFEDALRALESIVRRLESGDVPLDESISLYAQGEELRKRCMERLQAAEARIAKLTVDASGAVTGAQPFGTD
;
A
#
# COMPACT_ATOMS: atom_id res chain seq x y z
N MET A 1 -21.39 -26.42 -1.71
CA MET A 1 -20.74 -26.49 -3.03
C MET A 1 -20.58 -25.07 -3.56
N ALA A 2 -19.34 -24.74 -3.91
CA ALA A 2 -18.86 -23.64 -4.76
C ALA A 2 -19.36 -22.22 -4.48
N GLN A 3 -18.53 -21.43 -3.79
CA GLN A 3 -17.97 -20.12 -4.23
C GLN A 3 -16.75 -19.82 -3.31
N ASP A 4 -15.57 -20.42 -3.45
CA ASP A 4 -14.51 -20.06 -4.42
C ASP A 4 -14.35 -18.57 -4.79
N SER A 5 -14.78 -17.63 -3.93
CA SER A 5 -14.57 -16.18 -4.13
C SER A 5 -13.46 -15.57 -3.27
N MET A 6 -12.74 -16.37 -2.49
CA MET A 6 -11.50 -15.93 -1.84
C MET A 6 -10.34 -16.12 -2.83
N MET A 7 -9.54 -15.07 -3.04
CA MET A 7 -8.25 -15.07 -3.75
C MET A 7 -8.21 -14.74 -5.26
N GLN A 8 -9.08 -13.87 -5.77
CA GLN A 8 -8.70 -13.00 -6.90
C GLN A 8 -8.30 -11.62 -6.40
N GLN A 9 -7.30 -11.59 -5.51
CA GLN A 9 -6.54 -10.37 -5.30
C GLN A 9 -5.53 -10.35 -6.46
N GLY A 10 -5.72 -9.46 -7.43
CA GLY A 10 -4.78 -9.29 -8.55
C GLY A 10 -3.37 -8.98 -8.06
N ASP A 11 -2.38 -9.03 -8.95
CA ASP A 11 -0.99 -8.71 -8.61
C ASP A 11 -0.90 -7.38 -7.80
N PRO A 12 -0.43 -7.40 -6.53
CA PRO A 12 -0.29 -6.21 -5.70
C PRO A 12 0.49 -5.09 -6.39
N SER A 13 1.45 -5.44 -7.25
CA SER A 13 2.27 -4.49 -8.01
C SER A 13 1.46 -3.64 -9.01
N GLN A 14 0.24 -4.07 -9.33
CA GLN A 14 -0.66 -3.40 -10.27
C GLN A 14 -1.81 -2.64 -9.60
N MET A 15 -1.98 -2.75 -8.27
CA MET A 15 -3.10 -2.14 -7.56
C MET A 15 -3.04 -0.60 -7.52
N SER A 16 -4.21 0.06 -7.47
CA SER A 16 -4.27 1.47 -7.08
C SER A 16 -3.85 1.65 -5.61
N PHE A 17 -3.65 2.90 -5.17
CA PHE A 17 -3.33 3.15 -3.75
C PHE A 17 -4.51 2.74 -2.86
N GLU A 18 -5.72 3.12 -3.27
CA GLU A 18 -6.95 2.88 -2.53
C GLU A 18 -7.29 1.38 -2.45
N ASP A 19 -7.04 0.62 -3.52
CA ASP A 19 -7.22 -0.84 -3.52
C ASP A 19 -6.20 -1.53 -2.61
N ALA A 20 -4.92 -1.15 -2.72
CA ALA A 20 -3.86 -1.72 -1.89
C ALA A 20 -4.09 -1.43 -0.40
N LEU A 21 -4.53 -0.20 -0.07
CA LEU A 21 -4.87 0.19 1.29
C LEU A 21 -6.06 -0.61 1.83
N ARG A 22 -7.15 -0.74 1.06
CA ARG A 22 -8.32 -1.55 1.48
C ARG A 22 -7.94 -3.01 1.74
N ALA A 23 -7.11 -3.60 0.89
CA ALA A 23 -6.63 -4.97 1.05
C ALA A 23 -5.75 -5.09 2.31
N LEU A 24 -4.84 -4.13 2.54
CA LEU A 24 -3.97 -4.10 3.71
C LEU A 24 -4.78 -4.00 5.01
N GLU A 25 -5.75 -3.08 5.07
CA GLU A 25 -6.66 -2.96 6.22
C GLU A 25 -7.44 -4.24 6.48
N SER A 26 -7.85 -4.96 5.42
CA SER A 26 -8.52 -6.25 5.58
C SER A 26 -7.60 -7.31 6.19
N ILE A 27 -6.33 -7.33 5.82
CA ILE A 27 -5.33 -8.22 6.41
C ILE A 27 -5.11 -7.88 7.89
N VAL A 28 -4.94 -6.60 8.21
CA VAL A 28 -4.76 -6.13 9.59
C VAL A 28 -5.95 -6.56 10.45
N ARG A 29 -7.20 -6.31 10.01
CA ARG A 29 -8.40 -6.73 10.73
C ARG A 29 -8.46 -8.25 10.98
N ARG A 30 -7.97 -9.06 10.04
CA ARG A 30 -7.91 -10.52 10.20
C ARG A 30 -6.85 -10.94 11.21
N LEU A 31 -5.66 -10.33 11.16
CA LEU A 31 -4.59 -10.61 12.12
C LEU A 31 -4.97 -10.19 13.55
N GLU A 32 -5.64 -9.04 13.68
CA GLU A 32 -6.11 -8.50 14.97
C GLU A 32 -7.24 -9.32 15.60
N SER A 33 -7.97 -10.14 14.82
CA SER A 33 -9.05 -10.97 15.37
C SER A 33 -8.53 -12.08 16.28
N GLY A 34 -7.26 -12.47 16.17
CA GLY A 34 -6.63 -13.48 17.02
C GLY A 34 -7.04 -14.94 16.74
N ASP A 35 -8.02 -15.15 15.86
CA ASP A 35 -8.57 -16.48 15.51
C ASP A 35 -7.90 -17.11 14.27
N VAL A 36 -6.80 -16.52 13.78
CA VAL A 36 -6.08 -17.00 12.60
C VAL A 36 -4.98 -17.99 13.01
N PRO A 37 -4.91 -19.19 12.42
CA PRO A 37 -3.81 -20.13 12.64
C PRO A 37 -2.43 -19.50 12.37
N LEU A 38 -1.38 -19.98 13.05
CA LEU A 38 -0.03 -19.42 12.94
C LEU A 38 0.48 -19.37 11.49
N ASP A 39 0.37 -20.48 10.75
CA ASP A 39 0.86 -20.57 9.37
C ASP A 39 0.12 -19.60 8.42
N GLU A 40 -1.18 -19.41 8.66
CA GLU A 40 -1.97 -18.43 7.92
C GLU A 40 -1.61 -17.00 8.32
N SER A 41 -1.33 -16.75 9.60
CA SER A 41 -0.89 -15.44 10.09
C SER A 41 0.43 -15.00 9.44
N ILE A 42 1.38 -15.93 9.28
CA ILE A 42 2.64 -15.67 8.56
C ILE A 42 2.36 -15.30 7.10
N SER A 43 1.46 -16.05 6.45
CA SER A 43 1.09 -15.80 5.05
C SER A 43 0.39 -14.45 4.87
N LEU A 44 -0.47 -14.07 5.81
CA LEU A 44 -1.15 -12.76 5.82
C LEU A 44 -0.17 -11.63 6.07
N TYR A 45 0.78 -11.80 6.98
CA TYR A 45 1.82 -10.81 7.24
C TYR A 45 2.66 -10.53 5.99
N ALA A 46 3.12 -11.58 5.30
CA ALA A 46 3.89 -11.45 4.06
C ALA A 46 3.10 -10.70 2.96
N GLN A 47 1.81 -11.01 2.82
CA GLN A 47 0.93 -10.28 1.90
C GLN A 47 0.74 -8.81 2.32
N GLY A 48 0.60 -8.55 3.62
CA GLY A 48 0.51 -7.21 4.17
C GLY A 48 1.74 -6.36 3.87
N GLU A 49 2.94 -6.94 3.97
CA GLU A 49 4.18 -6.23 3.63
C GLU A 49 4.26 -5.84 2.15
N GLU A 50 3.82 -6.70 1.23
CA GLU A 50 3.80 -6.35 -0.20
C GLU A 50 2.79 -5.23 -0.49
N LEU A 51 1.61 -5.25 0.15
CA LEU A 51 0.62 -4.18 0.02
C LEU A 51 1.12 -2.87 0.64
N ARG A 52 1.81 -2.93 1.79
CA ARG A 52 2.44 -1.76 2.42
C ARG A 52 3.47 -1.14 1.48
N LYS A 53 4.33 -1.96 0.89
CA LYS A 53 5.33 -1.53 -0.09
C LYS A 53 4.65 -0.86 -1.30
N ARG A 54 3.59 -1.46 -1.83
CA ARG A 54 2.81 -0.86 -2.92
C ARG A 54 2.25 0.51 -2.55
N CYS A 55 1.65 0.65 -1.37
CA CYS A 55 1.13 1.94 -0.89
C CYS A 55 2.23 3.00 -0.85
N MET A 56 3.41 2.66 -0.32
CA MET A 56 4.56 3.57 -0.29
C MET A 56 5.03 3.97 -1.70
N GLU A 57 5.15 3.03 -2.62
CA GLU A 57 5.55 3.31 -4.01
C GLU A 57 4.56 4.28 -4.70
N ARG A 58 3.26 4.11 -4.45
CA ARG A 58 2.23 5.01 -4.99
C ARG A 58 2.31 6.41 -4.40
N LEU A 59 2.55 6.54 -3.09
CA LEU A 59 2.73 7.83 -2.42
C LEU A 59 3.99 8.55 -2.93
N GLN A 60 5.12 7.84 -3.02
CA GLN A 60 6.37 8.39 -3.56
C GLN A 60 6.21 8.86 -5.00
N ALA A 61 5.51 8.09 -5.85
CA ALA A 61 5.24 8.50 -7.22
C ALA A 61 4.34 9.75 -7.29
N ALA A 62 3.37 9.89 -6.38
CA ALA A 62 2.54 11.09 -6.30
C ALA A 62 3.35 12.31 -5.84
N GLU A 63 4.18 12.16 -4.82
CA GLU A 63 5.06 13.22 -4.32
C GLU A 63 6.03 13.71 -5.41
N ALA A 64 6.69 12.78 -6.12
CA ALA A 64 7.59 13.12 -7.22
C ALA A 64 6.89 13.88 -8.36
N ARG A 65 5.60 13.61 -8.59
CA ARG A 65 4.80 14.36 -9.57
C ARG A 65 4.49 15.77 -9.08
N ILE A 66 4.14 15.94 -7.81
CA ILE A 66 3.90 17.26 -7.21
C ILE A 66 5.18 18.10 -7.22
N ALA A 67 6.31 17.52 -6.82
CA ALA A 67 7.61 18.20 -6.80
C ALA A 67 8.01 18.76 -8.18
N LYS A 68 7.66 18.07 -9.27
CA LYS A 68 7.89 18.54 -10.65
C LYS A 68 6.98 19.69 -11.06
N LEU A 69 5.82 19.87 -10.42
CA LEU A 69 4.90 20.97 -10.68
C LEU A 69 5.24 22.21 -9.86
N THR A 70 5.90 22.05 -8.72
CA THR A 70 6.27 23.13 -7.77
C THR A 70 7.67 23.71 -8.01
N VAL A 71 8.22 23.48 -9.20
CA VAL A 71 9.51 24.07 -9.62
C VAL A 71 9.26 25.49 -10.12
N ASP A 72 9.87 26.49 -9.48
CA ASP A 72 9.77 27.89 -9.90
C ASP A 72 10.69 28.22 -11.10
N ALA A 73 10.64 29.46 -11.58
CA ALA A 73 11.42 29.94 -12.73
C ALA A 73 12.96 29.80 -12.58
N SER A 74 13.45 29.49 -11.37
CA SER A 74 14.88 29.25 -11.08
C SER A 74 15.26 27.77 -11.05
N GLY A 75 14.30 26.84 -11.21
CA GLY A 75 14.55 25.40 -11.16
C GLY A 75 14.54 24.81 -9.75
N ALA A 76 14.17 25.60 -8.72
CA ALA A 76 14.14 25.16 -7.33
C ALA A 76 12.78 24.55 -6.94
N VAL A 77 12.81 23.37 -6.29
CA VAL A 77 11.62 22.74 -5.70
C VAL A 77 11.27 23.49 -4.41
N THR A 78 10.18 24.23 -4.41
CA THR A 78 9.79 25.08 -3.26
C THR A 78 8.84 24.41 -2.27
N GLY A 79 8.36 23.18 -2.54
CA GLY A 79 7.24 22.60 -1.79
C GLY A 79 7.23 21.09 -1.54
N ALA A 80 8.35 20.37 -1.65
CA ALA A 80 8.39 18.94 -1.31
C ALA A 80 8.96 18.76 0.11
N GLN A 81 8.09 18.61 1.11
CA GLN A 81 8.48 17.92 2.34
C GLN A 81 8.11 16.44 2.19
N PRO A 82 9.02 15.51 2.52
CA PRO A 82 8.71 14.08 2.50
C PRO A 82 7.49 13.78 3.39
N PHE A 83 6.58 12.94 2.91
CA PHE A 83 5.56 12.39 3.78
C PHE A 83 6.22 11.42 4.78
N GLY A 84 6.37 11.87 6.03
CA GLY A 84 6.83 11.05 7.16
C GLY A 84 8.34 11.12 7.39
N THR A 85 8.76 11.94 8.36
CA THR A 85 10.11 11.89 8.97
C THR A 85 10.07 11.59 10.47
N ASP A 86 8.95 11.07 10.98
CA ASP A 86 8.83 10.50 12.34
C ASP A 86 8.51 9.00 12.25
#